data_AF-A0A966PV65-F1
#
_entry.id   AF-A0A966PV65-F1
#
_cell.length_a   1.000
_cell.length_b   1.000
_cell.length_c   1.000
_cell.angle_alpha   90.00
_cell.angle_beta   90.00
_cell.angle_gamma   90.00
#
_symmetry.space_group_name_H-M   'P 1'
#
loop_
_entity.id
_entity.type
_entity.pdbx_description
1 polymer ?
#
loop_
_entity_poly.entity_id
_entity_poly.type
_entity_poly.pdbx_seq_one_letter_code
_entity_poly.pdbx_strand_id
1 'polypeptide(L)'
;MFNTEHLQEKWAPVLSHGNLPEIKDHYKKAVTSILLENQEKFLREERMLTETAPTNHGPINTATTGTGNIAGFDPVLISLIRRSMPNLIAYDICGVQPMNGPTGLIFAMRSRYDNQTGTETFYNEVNGQFSGSPYVTASGSTGTAPTGTNPAVLNDSGTYTSASAMSTATAESLGDAYTNAFPEMAFSIEKIAVTAKSRALKAEYTIELAQDLKAIHGLDAETELANILSAEILTEINREVVRTVFRSAKPGAQQNVATQGTFDLDIDSNGRWSVEKFKGLLFQIEREMNAIAKETRRGKGNMLICSSDVASALSMAGVLDYTPALNNNLNVDDTGNTFVGTLNGRIKVYIDPYSALPTEGNTAAQFYIAGYKGTSPYDAGLFYCPYVPLQMVRAIGQDTFQPKIGFKTRYGMVLNPFSKGATALSDSDPIANGNLSTNVYYRRVRVTNLM
;
A
#
# COMPACT_ATOMS: atom_id res chain seq x y z
N MET A 1 2.27 69.35 26.19
CA MET A 1 1.07 69.19 25.34
C MET A 1 1.56 68.79 23.95
N PHE A 2 1.28 67.55 23.54
CA PHE A 2 1.76 67.00 22.27
C PHE A 2 0.84 67.48 21.13
N ASN A 3 1.37 68.23 20.16
CA ASN A 3 0.69 68.59 18.90
C ASN A 3 0.40 67.32 18.08
N THR A 4 -0.67 66.60 18.43
CA THR A 4 -1.12 65.36 17.76
C THR A 4 -2.44 65.53 17.03
N GLU A 5 -3.06 66.72 17.07
CA GLU A 5 -4.35 66.99 16.44
C GLU A 5 -4.34 66.68 14.93
N HIS A 6 -3.29 67.09 14.23
CA HIS A 6 -3.09 66.75 12.81
C HIS A 6 -2.95 65.24 12.55
N LEU A 7 -2.33 64.49 13.48
CA LEU A 7 -2.22 63.02 13.37
C LEU A 7 -3.55 62.34 13.70
N GLN A 8 -4.31 62.89 14.65
CA GLN A 8 -5.65 62.39 14.98
C GLN A 8 -6.64 62.64 13.84
N GLU A 9 -6.51 63.75 13.10
CA GLU A 9 -7.28 64.02 11.89
C GLU A 9 -6.90 63.07 10.74
N LYS A 10 -5.60 62.90 10.47
CA LYS A 10 -5.10 61.98 9.44
C LYS A 10 -5.58 60.55 9.66
N TRP A 11 -5.54 60.08 10.91
CA TRP A 11 -5.92 58.72 11.29
C TRP A 11 -7.37 58.59 11.78
N ALA A 12 -8.20 59.65 11.69
CA ALA A 12 -9.59 59.65 12.14
C ALA A 12 -10.43 58.49 11.54
N PRO A 13 -10.33 58.15 10.25
CA PRO A 13 -11.10 57.05 9.66
C PRO A 13 -10.84 55.68 10.31
N VAL A 14 -9.64 55.50 10.89
CA VAL A 14 -9.22 54.26 11.56
C VAL A 14 -9.50 54.33 13.07
N LEU A 15 -9.25 55.48 13.69
CA LEU A 15 -9.42 55.70 15.13
C LEU A 15 -10.89 55.75 15.57
N SER A 16 -11.82 56.10 14.67
CA SER A 16 -13.27 56.11 14.94
C SER A 16 -14.06 55.20 13.98
N HIS A 17 -13.45 54.10 13.55
CA HIS A 17 -14.13 53.13 12.69
C HIS A 17 -15.24 52.39 13.47
N GLY A 18 -16.46 52.39 12.94
CA GLY A 18 -17.66 51.94 13.67
C GLY A 18 -17.71 50.46 14.08
N ASN A 19 -16.79 49.63 13.58
CA ASN A 19 -16.68 48.21 13.94
C ASN A 19 -15.72 47.95 15.11
N LEU A 20 -15.04 48.98 15.63
CA LEU A 20 -14.09 48.87 16.74
C LEU A 20 -14.61 49.61 17.97
N PRO A 21 -14.33 49.13 19.21
CA PRO A 21 -14.70 49.84 20.43
C PRO A 21 -14.06 51.24 20.46
N GLU A 22 -14.87 52.28 20.74
CA GLU A 22 -14.39 53.66 20.78
C GLU A 22 -13.35 53.88 21.88
N ILE A 23 -12.22 54.48 21.51
CA ILE A 23 -11.14 54.84 22.45
C ILE A 23 -11.54 56.14 23.17
N LYS A 24 -12.12 55.99 24.36
CA LYS A 24 -12.63 57.11 25.19
C LYS A 24 -11.54 57.98 25.82
N ASP A 25 -10.33 57.45 25.99
CA ASP A 25 -9.22 58.14 26.64
C ASP A 25 -8.38 58.92 25.61
N HIS A 26 -8.38 60.26 25.73
CA HIS A 26 -7.66 61.16 24.84
C HIS A 26 -6.15 60.89 24.79
N TYR A 27 -5.55 60.46 25.91
CA TYR A 27 -4.12 60.14 25.94
C TYR A 27 -3.82 58.86 25.17
N LYS A 28 -4.65 57.82 25.33
CA LYS A 28 -4.52 56.58 24.55
C LYS A 28 -4.72 56.84 23.06
N LYS A 29 -5.72 57.67 22.69
CA LYS A 29 -5.98 58.06 21.31
C LYS A 29 -4.76 58.74 20.66
N ALA A 30 -4.10 59.64 21.40
CA ALA A 30 -2.88 60.29 20.95
C ALA A 30 -1.72 59.30 20.78
N VAL A 31 -1.50 58.38 21.73
CA VAL A 31 -0.45 57.36 21.64
C VAL A 31 -0.68 56.39 20.48
N THR A 32 -1.92 55.93 20.26
CA THR A 32 -2.26 55.11 19.09
C THR A 32 -2.06 55.86 17.77
N SER A 33 -2.36 57.15 17.71
CA SER A 33 -2.13 57.96 16.49
C SER A 33 -0.64 58.09 16.15
N ILE A 34 0.23 58.17 17.16
CA ILE A 34 1.69 58.22 16.98
C ILE A 34 2.24 56.85 16.56
N LEU A 35 1.72 55.75 17.14
CA LEU A 35 2.09 54.39 16.75
C LEU A 35 1.71 54.11 15.29
N LEU A 36 0.52 54.53 14.85
CA LEU A 36 0.08 54.41 13.46
C LEU A 36 0.97 55.22 12.51
N GLU A 37 1.34 56.45 12.89
CA GLU A 37 2.26 57.28 12.11
C GLU A 37 3.66 56.66 12.02
N ASN A 38 4.18 56.10 13.12
CA ASN A 38 5.48 55.44 13.14
C ASN A 38 5.45 54.13 12.32
N GLN A 39 4.33 53.41 12.33
CA GLN A 39 4.16 52.21 11.52
C GLN A 39 4.06 52.54 10.02
N GLU A 40 3.36 53.62 9.64
CA GLU A 40 3.38 54.10 8.25
C GLU A 40 4.78 54.54 7.83
N LYS A 41 5.48 55.30 8.67
CA LYS A 41 6.86 55.73 8.38
C LYS A 41 7.82 54.56 8.26
N PHE A 42 7.70 53.54 9.11
CA PHE A 42 8.48 52.32 9.02
C PHE A 42 8.21 51.58 7.70
N LEU A 43 6.95 51.39 7.32
CA LEU A 43 6.58 50.77 6.04
C LEU A 43 7.05 51.60 4.83
N ARG A 44 7.14 52.93 4.99
CA ARG A 44 7.61 53.86 3.95
C ARG A 44 9.15 53.89 3.86
N GLU A 45 9.86 53.75 4.97
CA GLU A 45 11.32 53.62 5.03
C GLU A 45 11.78 52.24 4.56
N GLU A 46 11.03 51.17 4.88
CA GLU A 46 11.24 49.83 4.31
C GLU A 46 11.08 49.85 2.78
N ARG A 47 10.10 50.59 2.26
CA ARG A 47 9.97 50.90 0.82
C ARG A 47 11.14 51.69 0.23
N MET A 48 11.83 52.51 1.03
CA MET A 48 12.92 53.38 0.56
C MET A 48 14.28 52.66 0.52
N LEU A 49 14.42 51.53 1.22
CA LEU A 49 15.62 50.68 1.21
C LEU A 49 15.75 49.81 -0.06
N THR A 50 14.82 49.91 -1.02
CA THR A 50 14.85 49.13 -2.28
C THR A 50 14.79 49.99 -3.56
N GLU A 51 15.25 51.26 -3.52
CA GLU A 51 15.41 52.06 -4.75
C GLU A 51 16.86 52.56 -4.96
N THR A 52 17.72 51.67 -5.43
CA THR A 52 18.71 52.02 -6.47
C THR A 52 18.22 51.38 -7.77
N ALA A 53 17.68 52.22 -8.66
CA ALA A 53 17.00 51.84 -9.89
C ALA A 53 17.80 50.88 -10.79
N PRO A 54 17.10 50.12 -11.64
CA PRO A 54 17.15 50.50 -13.04
C PRO A 54 15.76 50.68 -13.68
N THR A 55 15.67 51.79 -14.41
CA THR A 55 14.84 52.07 -15.57
C THR A 55 14.53 50.85 -16.46
N ASN A 56 13.31 50.31 -16.37
CA ASN A 56 12.38 50.06 -17.50
C ASN A 56 11.17 49.25 -17.00
N HIS A 57 9.97 49.82 -17.11
CA HIS A 57 8.72 49.06 -17.06
C HIS A 57 8.28 48.76 -18.49
N GLY A 58 8.26 47.48 -18.87
CA GLY A 58 7.54 46.97 -20.03
C GLY A 58 6.56 45.88 -19.56
N PRO A 59 5.44 45.64 -20.27
CA PRO A 59 4.52 44.57 -19.92
C PRO A 59 5.24 43.23 -19.95
N ILE A 60 4.74 42.29 -19.13
CA ILE A 60 5.18 40.90 -19.06
C ILE A 60 5.43 40.38 -20.49
N ASN A 61 6.71 40.08 -20.76
CA ASN A 61 7.27 39.52 -21.99
C ASN A 61 7.42 40.38 -23.26
N THR A 62 7.62 41.71 -23.19
CA THR A 62 8.31 42.41 -24.31
C THR A 62 8.95 43.74 -23.91
N ALA A 63 10.20 43.96 -24.34
CA ALA A 63 10.90 45.22 -24.12
C ALA A 63 10.31 46.33 -25.01
N THR A 64 9.55 47.27 -24.44
CA THR A 64 9.38 48.61 -25.04
C THR A 64 9.17 49.71 -24.01
N THR A 65 9.83 50.83 -24.31
CA THR A 65 9.94 52.10 -23.61
C THR A 65 8.63 52.90 -23.56
N GLY A 66 8.21 53.35 -22.39
CA GLY A 66 7.12 54.32 -22.24
C GLY A 66 6.94 54.83 -20.81
N THR A 67 7.10 56.15 -20.63
CA THR A 67 7.18 56.88 -19.36
C THR A 67 5.79 57.11 -18.73
N GLY A 68 5.56 56.65 -17.50
CA GLY A 68 4.36 56.99 -16.73
C GLY A 68 4.33 56.39 -15.31
N ASN A 69 4.16 57.25 -14.30
CA ASN A 69 4.00 56.94 -12.88
C ASN A 69 2.72 56.09 -12.63
N ILE A 70 2.83 54.76 -12.73
CA ILE A 70 1.81 53.84 -12.21
C ILE A 70 2.51 53.00 -11.15
N ALA A 71 2.18 53.25 -9.88
CA ALA A 71 2.57 52.34 -8.80
C ALA A 71 1.95 50.98 -9.10
N GLY A 72 2.79 49.97 -9.36
CA GLY A 72 2.33 48.60 -9.55
C GLY A 72 1.51 48.15 -8.34
N PHE A 73 0.40 47.45 -8.58
CA PHE A 73 -0.37 46.81 -7.52
C PHE A 73 0.54 45.85 -6.75
N ASP A 74 0.46 45.91 -5.42
CA ASP A 74 1.05 44.92 -4.53
C ASP A 74 0.52 43.54 -4.94
N PRO A 75 1.38 42.57 -5.33
CA PRO A 75 0.90 41.27 -5.77
C PRO A 75 0.16 40.62 -4.60
N VAL A 76 -1.17 40.56 -4.72
CA VAL A 76 -2.03 39.83 -3.79
C VAL A 76 -1.47 38.41 -3.64
N LEU A 77 -1.07 38.09 -2.42
CA LEU A 77 -0.44 36.84 -1.99
C LEU A 77 -0.99 35.64 -2.77
N ILE A 78 -0.15 35.10 -3.67
CA ILE A 78 -0.46 33.86 -4.37
C ILE A 78 -0.39 32.74 -3.32
N SER A 79 -1.51 32.06 -3.08
CA SER A 79 -1.57 30.93 -2.15
C SER A 79 -0.56 29.85 -2.55
N LEU A 80 0.24 29.37 -1.60
CA LEU A 80 1.12 28.22 -1.85
C LEU A 80 0.30 26.98 -2.23
N ILE A 81 0.64 26.37 -3.36
CA ILE A 81 0.07 25.09 -3.79
C ILE A 81 0.83 23.96 -3.10
N ARG A 82 0.11 23.04 -2.45
CA ARG A 82 0.67 21.81 -1.88
C ARG A 82 0.44 20.64 -2.84
N ARG A 83 1.35 19.65 -2.81
CA ARG A 83 1.12 18.37 -3.49
C ARG A 83 0.10 17.54 -2.70
N SER A 84 -0.83 16.89 -3.39
CA SER A 84 -1.74 15.93 -2.76
C SER A 84 -0.98 14.68 -2.30
N MET A 85 -1.42 14.12 -1.17
CA MET A 85 -0.91 12.83 -0.68
C MET A 85 -1.61 11.69 -1.43
N PRO A 86 -0.87 10.69 -1.95
CA PRO A 86 -1.47 9.53 -2.58
C PRO A 86 -2.27 8.66 -1.60
N ASN A 87 -3.31 8.00 -2.11
CA ASN A 87 -4.14 7.11 -1.30
C ASN A 87 -3.39 5.81 -0.92
N LEU A 88 -3.58 5.36 0.33
CA LEU A 88 -2.85 4.22 0.92
C LEU A 88 -3.69 2.94 0.84
N ILE A 89 -3.11 1.82 0.37
CA ILE A 89 -3.83 0.53 0.18
C ILE A 89 -3.26 -0.62 1.05
N ALA A 90 -2.16 -0.40 1.76
CA ALA A 90 -1.41 -1.46 2.43
C ALA A 90 -2.26 -2.29 3.41
N TYR A 91 -3.15 -1.66 4.17
CA TYR A 91 -3.98 -2.35 5.17
C TYR A 91 -5.09 -3.20 4.56
N ASP A 92 -5.46 -2.92 3.31
CA ASP A 92 -6.46 -3.71 2.59
C ASP A 92 -5.87 -4.99 2.00
N ILE A 93 -4.55 -5.00 1.73
CA ILE A 93 -3.88 -6.09 1.01
C ILE A 93 -3.14 -7.08 1.92
N CYS A 94 -2.80 -6.68 3.15
CA CYS A 94 -2.11 -7.53 4.14
C CYS A 94 -2.89 -7.66 5.46
N GLY A 95 -2.58 -8.66 6.26
CA GLY A 95 -3.14 -8.81 7.60
C GLY A 95 -2.44 -7.90 8.60
N VAL A 96 -3.15 -7.35 9.57
CA VAL A 96 -2.56 -6.49 10.62
C VAL A 96 -2.55 -7.22 11.94
N GLN A 97 -1.37 -7.35 12.55
CA GLN A 97 -1.20 -8.00 13.85
C GLN A 97 -0.35 -7.14 14.79
N PRO A 98 -0.97 -6.32 15.66
CA PRO A 98 -0.20 -5.48 16.58
C PRO A 98 0.65 -6.33 17.54
N MET A 99 1.85 -5.83 17.85
CA MET A 99 2.80 -6.47 18.75
C MET A 99 2.83 -5.76 20.10
N ASN A 100 2.91 -6.54 21.19
CA ASN A 100 3.07 -5.99 22.55
C ASN A 100 4.55 -5.91 22.99
N GLY A 101 5.46 -6.53 22.23
CA GLY A 101 6.89 -6.52 22.47
C GLY A 101 7.69 -6.32 21.18
N PRO A 102 9.01 -6.04 21.28
CA PRO A 102 9.86 -5.80 20.12
C PRO A 102 10.04 -7.04 19.22
N THR A 103 9.83 -8.23 19.79
CA THR A 103 9.75 -9.49 19.06
C THR A 103 8.43 -10.19 19.38
N GLY A 104 7.82 -10.78 18.36
CA GLY A 104 6.61 -11.60 18.46
C GLY A 104 6.86 -12.98 17.90
N LEU A 105 6.09 -13.97 18.34
CA LEU A 105 6.11 -15.31 17.78
C LEU A 105 4.76 -15.63 17.16
N ILE A 106 4.79 -16.15 15.94
CA ILE A 106 3.62 -16.73 15.26
C ILE A 106 3.80 -18.23 15.26
N PHE A 107 2.79 -18.95 15.73
CA PHE A 107 2.77 -20.40 15.75
C PHE A 107 1.85 -20.93 14.66
N ALA A 108 2.26 -22.00 14.00
CA ALA A 108 1.44 -22.72 13.04
C ALA A 108 1.49 -24.21 13.32
N MET A 109 0.33 -24.85 13.32
CA MET A 109 0.22 -26.29 13.47
C MET A 109 0.04 -26.92 12.09
N ARG A 110 0.83 -27.95 11.79
CA ARG A 110 0.70 -28.78 10.59
C ARG A 110 0.35 -30.20 10.96
N SER A 111 -0.62 -30.80 10.28
CA SER A 111 -1.02 -32.19 10.45
C SER A 111 -0.15 -33.10 9.57
N ARG A 112 0.45 -34.12 10.15
CA ARG A 112 1.48 -34.98 9.56
C ARG A 112 1.04 -36.44 9.60
N TYR A 113 1.39 -37.21 8.58
CA TYR A 113 1.26 -38.67 8.61
C TYR A 113 2.42 -39.31 9.38
N ASP A 114 2.17 -40.47 9.99
CA ASP A 114 3.14 -41.32 10.67
C ASP A 114 3.75 -40.69 11.92
N ASN A 115 4.51 -39.60 11.76
CA ASN A 115 5.19 -38.93 12.86
C ASN A 115 5.34 -37.42 12.59
N GLN A 116 5.94 -36.68 13.53
CA GLN A 116 6.08 -35.21 13.44
C GLN A 116 6.91 -34.71 12.24
N THR A 117 7.73 -35.58 11.63
CA THR A 117 8.55 -35.29 10.44
C THR A 117 7.96 -35.83 9.14
N GLY A 118 6.82 -36.52 9.21
CA GLY A 118 6.19 -37.13 8.04
C GLY A 118 5.58 -36.14 7.06
N THR A 119 4.95 -36.67 6.01
CA THR A 119 4.32 -35.86 4.97
C THR A 119 3.12 -35.10 5.54
N GLU A 120 3.01 -33.81 5.22
CA GLU A 120 1.84 -33.01 5.62
C GLU A 120 0.58 -33.46 4.88
N THR A 121 -0.52 -33.57 5.62
CA THR A 121 -1.81 -34.07 5.10
C THR A 121 -2.67 -32.97 4.47
N PHE A 122 -2.37 -31.71 4.79
CA PHE A 122 -3.08 -30.53 4.33
C PHE A 122 -2.47 -30.03 2.99
N TYR A 123 -3.27 -29.36 2.14
CA TYR A 123 -2.97 -28.87 0.77
C TYR A 123 -3.14 -29.86 -0.39
N ASN A 124 -2.45 -31.00 -0.35
CA ASN A 124 -2.52 -32.00 -1.41
C ASN A 124 -3.78 -32.86 -1.27
N GLU A 125 -4.06 -33.67 -2.29
CA GLU A 125 -5.06 -34.72 -2.17
C GLU A 125 -4.68 -35.68 -1.03
N VAL A 126 -5.67 -36.01 -0.19
CA VAL A 126 -5.48 -36.87 0.96
C VAL A 126 -5.16 -38.29 0.47
N ASN A 127 -4.28 -39.00 1.19
CA ASN A 127 -4.05 -40.41 0.90
C ASN A 127 -5.29 -41.22 1.35
N GLY A 128 -6.15 -41.56 0.38
CA GLY A 128 -7.36 -42.35 0.64
C GLY A 128 -7.10 -43.78 1.13
N GLN A 129 -5.87 -44.29 1.05
CA GLN A 129 -5.49 -45.63 1.49
C GLN A 129 -4.85 -45.63 2.89
N PHE A 130 -4.49 -44.47 3.44
CA PHE A 130 -3.70 -44.37 4.67
C PHE A 130 -4.36 -45.11 5.85
N SER A 131 -5.65 -44.90 6.07
CA SER A 131 -6.45 -45.61 7.08
C SER A 131 -7.07 -46.92 6.59
N GLY A 132 -6.88 -47.25 5.30
CA GLY A 132 -7.42 -48.45 4.64
C GLY A 132 -6.40 -49.58 4.51
N SER A 133 -5.22 -49.44 5.12
CA SER A 133 -4.13 -50.43 5.10
C SER A 133 -3.48 -50.51 6.48
N PRO A 134 -3.03 -51.68 6.93
CA PRO A 134 -2.21 -51.77 8.12
C PRO A 134 -0.89 -51.04 7.94
N TYR A 135 -0.33 -50.53 9.03
CA TYR A 135 1.02 -49.99 9.09
C TYR A 135 2.01 -51.12 9.33
N VAL A 136 2.95 -51.27 8.40
CA VAL A 136 3.99 -52.31 8.50
C VAL A 136 5.28 -51.65 8.96
N THR A 137 5.51 -51.66 10.28
CA THR A 137 6.61 -50.94 10.93
C THR A 137 8.00 -51.34 10.43
N ALA A 138 8.19 -52.59 9.97
CA ALA A 138 9.45 -53.05 9.36
C ALA A 138 9.75 -52.42 7.98
N SER A 139 8.73 -51.88 7.31
CA SER A 139 8.83 -51.24 5.98
C SER A 139 8.47 -49.75 6.00
N GLY A 140 8.04 -49.21 7.16
CA GLY A 140 7.54 -47.83 7.31
C GLY A 140 6.38 -47.48 6.37
N SER A 141 5.72 -48.48 5.78
CA SER A 141 4.79 -48.26 4.67
C SER A 141 3.35 -48.30 5.16
N THR A 142 2.62 -47.22 4.89
CA THR A 142 1.16 -47.20 4.81
C THR A 142 0.74 -47.38 3.35
N GLY A 143 -0.50 -47.77 3.10
CA GLY A 143 -0.96 -47.99 1.73
C GLY A 143 -0.75 -46.76 0.85
N THR A 144 -0.41 -47.00 -0.42
CA THR A 144 -0.02 -45.95 -1.36
C THR A 144 -1.20 -45.04 -1.72
N ALA A 145 -0.95 -43.73 -1.77
CA ALA A 145 -1.95 -42.77 -2.22
C ALA A 145 -2.41 -43.08 -3.66
N PRO A 146 -3.69 -42.82 -3.99
CA PRO A 146 -4.16 -42.94 -5.36
C PRO A 146 -3.34 -42.03 -6.31
N THR A 147 -3.20 -42.48 -7.55
CA THR A 147 -2.46 -41.80 -8.60
C THR A 147 -3.43 -40.98 -9.46
N GLY A 148 -2.95 -39.84 -9.97
CA GLY A 148 -3.71 -38.95 -10.83
C GLY A 148 -4.48 -37.90 -10.03
N THR A 149 -4.22 -36.62 -10.31
CA THR A 149 -4.84 -35.49 -9.61
C THR A 149 -5.97 -34.82 -10.40
N ASN A 150 -6.20 -35.27 -11.63
CA ASN A 150 -7.23 -34.75 -12.53
C ASN A 150 -7.95 -35.91 -13.23
N PRO A 151 -9.27 -36.07 -13.06
CA PRO A 151 -10.02 -37.16 -13.69
C PRO A 151 -10.00 -37.10 -15.23
N ALA A 152 -9.62 -35.98 -15.85
CA ALA A 152 -9.47 -35.87 -17.30
C ALA A 152 -8.45 -36.88 -17.89
N VAL A 153 -7.50 -37.38 -17.09
CA VAL A 153 -6.54 -38.41 -17.54
C VAL A 153 -7.20 -39.76 -17.83
N LEU A 154 -8.45 -39.98 -17.36
CA LEU A 154 -9.25 -41.15 -17.74
C LEU A 154 -9.60 -41.17 -19.22
N ASN A 155 -9.59 -40.02 -19.90
CA ASN A 155 -9.90 -39.94 -21.33
C ASN A 155 -8.71 -40.33 -22.23
N ASP A 156 -7.47 -40.34 -21.73
CA ASP A 156 -6.25 -40.49 -22.56
C ASP A 156 -5.51 -41.81 -22.33
N SER A 157 -5.66 -42.46 -21.16
CA SER A 157 -5.14 -43.84 -20.90
C SER A 157 -5.42 -44.40 -19.49
N GLY A 158 -6.15 -43.71 -18.61
CA GLY A 158 -6.65 -44.30 -17.37
C GLY A 158 -5.61 -44.49 -16.26
N THR A 159 -5.02 -43.40 -15.78
CA THR A 159 -4.07 -43.39 -14.63
C THR A 159 -4.66 -42.78 -13.35
N TYR A 160 -5.95 -42.46 -13.36
CA TYR A 160 -6.68 -41.96 -12.17
C TYR A 160 -7.16 -43.15 -11.35
N THR A 161 -6.59 -43.37 -10.17
CA THR A 161 -6.93 -44.51 -9.31
C THR A 161 -7.71 -44.07 -8.08
N SER A 162 -8.38 -45.02 -7.43
CA SER A 162 -9.05 -44.81 -6.14
C SER A 162 -8.51 -45.80 -5.11
N ALA A 163 -8.59 -45.43 -3.84
CA ALA A 163 -8.21 -46.26 -2.72
C ALA A 163 -9.44 -46.98 -2.14
N SER A 164 -9.23 -48.13 -1.50
CA SER A 164 -10.29 -48.97 -0.92
C SER A 164 -10.07 -49.17 0.58
N ALA A 165 -11.15 -49.33 1.34
CA ALA A 165 -11.04 -49.66 2.75
C ALA A 165 -10.41 -51.05 2.97
N MET A 166 -9.84 -51.28 4.16
CA MET A 166 -9.36 -52.61 4.56
C MET A 166 -10.52 -53.60 4.74
N SER A 167 -10.24 -54.89 4.58
CA SER A 167 -11.21 -55.94 4.86
C SER A 167 -11.51 -56.04 6.36
N THR A 168 -12.70 -56.53 6.74
CA THR A 168 -13.05 -56.76 8.16
C THR A 168 -12.05 -57.68 8.85
N ALA A 169 -11.58 -58.74 8.19
CA ALA A 169 -10.60 -59.65 8.76
C ALA A 169 -9.26 -58.96 9.07
N THR A 170 -8.81 -58.04 8.21
CA THR A 170 -7.60 -57.22 8.45
C THR A 170 -7.83 -56.18 9.54
N ALA A 171 -9.03 -55.59 9.61
CA ALA A 171 -9.38 -54.63 10.64
C ALA A 171 -9.44 -55.27 12.03
N GLU A 172 -9.96 -56.49 12.13
CA GLU A 172 -10.06 -57.25 13.40
C GLU A 172 -8.69 -57.71 13.91
N SER A 173 -7.73 -57.97 13.02
CA SER A 173 -6.37 -58.29 13.43
C SER A 173 -5.51 -57.07 13.73
N LEU A 174 -5.95 -55.85 13.38
CA LEU A 174 -5.11 -54.65 13.49
C LEU A 174 -4.65 -54.40 14.94
N GLY A 175 -3.34 -54.27 15.14
CA GLY A 175 -2.67 -54.12 16.42
C GLY A 175 -2.21 -55.42 17.08
N ASP A 176 -2.49 -56.59 16.49
CA ASP A 176 -2.10 -57.90 17.03
C ASP A 176 -0.61 -58.24 16.85
N ALA A 177 0.06 -57.58 15.91
CA ALA A 177 1.46 -57.81 15.57
C ALA A 177 2.15 -56.53 15.08
N TYR A 178 3.49 -56.53 15.15
CA TYR A 178 4.33 -55.41 14.68
C TYR A 178 4.20 -55.12 13.17
N THR A 179 3.85 -56.15 12.39
CA THR A 179 3.60 -56.05 10.94
C THR A 179 2.16 -55.68 10.59
N ASN A 180 1.32 -55.44 11.60
CA ASN A 180 -0.11 -55.18 11.45
C ASN A 180 -0.53 -54.07 12.42
N ALA A 181 0.25 -53.00 12.51
CA ALA A 181 0.00 -51.91 13.45
C ALA A 181 -1.02 -50.90 12.90
N PHE A 182 -1.61 -50.10 13.79
CA PHE A 182 -2.43 -48.98 13.37
C PHE A 182 -1.59 -47.90 12.67
N PRO A 183 -2.07 -47.31 11.56
CA PRO A 183 -1.45 -46.12 11.00
C PRO A 183 -1.67 -44.91 11.91
N GLU A 184 -0.61 -44.15 12.17
CA GLU A 184 -0.64 -43.02 13.11
C GLU A 184 -0.65 -41.66 12.41
N MET A 185 -1.20 -40.66 13.08
CA MET A 185 -1.13 -39.27 12.65
C MET A 185 -0.53 -38.42 13.77
N ALA A 186 0.25 -37.43 13.38
CA ALA A 186 0.90 -36.50 14.29
C ALA A 186 0.61 -35.05 13.89
N PHE A 187 1.04 -34.12 14.72
CA PHE A 187 1.13 -32.72 14.35
C PHE A 187 2.51 -32.17 14.68
N SER A 188 2.95 -31.18 13.92
CA SER A 188 4.16 -30.41 14.19
C SER A 188 3.77 -28.96 14.43
N ILE A 189 4.37 -28.31 15.44
CA ILE A 189 4.19 -26.87 15.68
C ILE A 189 5.42 -26.13 15.17
N GLU A 190 5.22 -25.32 14.15
CA GLU A 190 6.21 -24.40 13.62
C GLU A 190 6.11 -23.06 14.35
N LYS A 191 7.26 -22.42 14.57
CA LYS A 191 7.33 -21.07 15.14
C LYS A 191 8.10 -20.16 14.19
N ILE A 192 7.58 -18.95 14.02
CA ILE A 192 8.18 -17.92 13.19
C ILE A 192 8.28 -16.66 14.03
N ALA A 193 9.48 -16.08 14.11
CA ALA A 193 9.69 -14.84 14.85
C ALA A 193 9.39 -13.64 13.95
N VAL A 194 8.80 -12.61 14.55
CA VAL A 194 8.63 -11.28 13.94
C VAL A 194 9.47 -10.33 14.76
N THR A 195 10.35 -9.56 14.10
CA THR A 195 11.20 -8.57 14.77
C THR A 195 10.85 -7.18 14.27
N ALA A 196 10.56 -6.27 15.19
CA ALA A 196 10.23 -4.89 14.86
C ALA A 196 11.46 -4.11 14.36
N LYS A 197 11.37 -3.59 13.14
CA LYS A 197 12.29 -2.63 12.51
C LYS A 197 11.78 -1.20 12.78
N SER A 198 12.61 -0.19 12.57
CA SER A 198 12.29 1.22 12.90
C SER A 198 12.37 2.12 11.66
N ARG A 199 11.51 3.13 11.60
CA ARG A 199 11.66 4.29 10.71
C ARG A 199 11.65 5.56 11.53
N ALA A 200 12.46 6.54 11.14
CA ALA A 200 12.46 7.86 11.77
C ALA A 200 12.89 8.94 10.77
N LEU A 201 12.23 10.09 10.84
CA LEU A 201 12.60 11.29 10.10
C LEU A 201 12.65 12.48 11.06
N LYS A 202 13.51 13.45 10.75
CA LYS A 202 13.68 14.69 11.51
C LYS A 202 13.70 15.87 10.55
N ALA A 203 13.07 16.96 10.93
CA ALA A 203 13.26 18.27 10.34
C ALA A 203 13.81 19.24 11.39
N GLU A 204 14.62 20.18 10.93
CA GLU A 204 15.09 21.32 11.70
C GLU A 204 14.61 22.57 10.97
N TYR A 205 14.15 23.56 11.71
CA TYR A 205 13.71 24.84 11.15
C TYR A 205 14.28 25.98 11.98
N THR A 206 14.55 27.11 11.34
CA THR A 206 15.06 28.28 12.05
C THR A 206 13.90 29.09 12.62
N ILE A 207 14.13 29.72 13.78
CA ILE A 207 13.15 30.65 14.37
C ILE A 207 12.86 31.80 13.40
N GLU A 208 13.90 32.32 12.74
CA GLU A 208 13.77 33.38 11.73
C GLU A 208 12.85 32.94 10.57
N LEU A 209 13.07 31.75 10.01
CA LEU A 209 12.23 31.22 8.94
C LEU A 209 10.78 31.02 9.40
N ALA A 210 10.57 30.55 10.63
CA ALA A 210 9.22 30.38 11.17
C ALA A 210 8.51 31.71 11.37
N GLN A 211 9.23 32.77 11.78
CA GLN A 211 8.70 34.12 11.91
C GLN A 211 8.35 34.71 10.53
N ASP A 212 9.25 34.60 9.55
CA ASP A 212 9.05 35.09 8.18
C ASP A 212 7.87 34.38 7.51
N LEU A 213 7.82 33.06 7.61
CA LEU A 213 6.79 32.22 7.00
C LEU A 213 5.41 32.48 7.64
N LYS A 214 5.38 32.79 8.93
CA LYS A 214 4.15 33.20 9.62
C LYS A 214 3.72 34.62 9.25
N ALA A 215 4.66 35.56 9.13
CA ALA A 215 4.38 36.96 8.82
C ALA A 215 3.90 37.15 7.38
N ILE A 216 4.54 36.47 6.42
CA ILE A 216 4.24 36.61 4.98
C ILE A 216 3.11 35.67 4.55
N HIS A 217 3.16 34.39 4.93
CA HIS A 217 2.24 33.37 4.42
C HIS A 217 1.15 32.98 5.40
N GLY A 218 1.16 33.47 6.64
CA GLY A 218 0.20 33.07 7.68
C GLY A 218 0.29 31.60 8.08
N LEU A 219 1.39 30.92 7.71
CA LEU A 219 1.59 29.49 7.92
C LEU A 219 2.44 29.24 9.17
N ASP A 220 2.21 28.11 9.82
CA ASP A 220 3.03 27.64 10.93
C ASP A 220 4.03 26.59 10.44
N ALA A 221 5.31 26.96 10.38
CA ALA A 221 6.39 26.11 9.92
C ALA A 221 6.46 24.77 10.68
N GLU A 222 6.16 24.76 11.98
CA GLU A 222 6.18 23.53 12.76
C GLU A 222 5.09 22.55 12.31
N THR A 223 3.86 23.06 12.18
CA THR A 223 2.71 22.25 11.76
C THR A 223 2.90 21.72 10.32
N GLU A 224 3.44 22.54 9.42
CA GLU A 224 3.73 22.12 8.04
C GLU A 224 4.78 21.01 7.98
N LEU A 225 5.90 21.18 8.68
CA LEU A 225 6.93 20.15 8.75
C LEU A 225 6.42 18.88 9.43
N ALA A 226 5.57 19.01 10.47
CA ALA A 226 4.97 17.87 11.13
C ALA A 226 4.11 17.02 10.18
N ASN A 227 3.31 17.69 9.36
CA ASN A 227 2.46 17.04 8.36
C ASN A 227 3.28 16.38 7.25
N ILE A 228 4.35 17.03 6.76
CA ILE A 228 5.23 16.44 5.73
C ILE A 228 5.90 15.17 6.25
N LEU A 229 6.51 15.22 7.44
CA LEU A 229 7.25 14.09 7.99
C LEU A 229 6.34 12.89 8.30
N SER A 230 5.17 13.15 8.88
CA SER A 230 4.21 12.09 9.20
C SER A 230 3.65 11.42 7.94
N ALA A 231 3.29 12.20 6.93
CA ALA A 231 2.80 11.69 5.66
C ALA A 231 3.86 10.90 4.88
N GLU A 232 5.11 11.36 4.88
CA GLU A 232 6.20 10.67 4.20
C GLU A 232 6.43 9.29 4.82
N ILE A 233 6.52 9.19 6.15
CA ILE A 233 6.71 7.90 6.83
C ILE A 233 5.54 6.94 6.53
N LEU A 234 4.30 7.44 6.53
CA LEU A 234 3.13 6.61 6.21
C LEU A 234 3.16 6.13 4.74
N THR A 235 3.56 6.99 3.81
CA THR A 235 3.67 6.65 2.39
C THR A 235 4.79 5.65 2.15
N GLU A 236 5.95 5.81 2.80
CA GLU A 236 7.05 4.85 2.75
C GLU A 236 6.64 3.47 3.26
N ILE A 237 5.95 3.39 4.41
CA ILE A 237 5.44 2.13 4.97
C ILE A 237 4.46 1.47 3.99
N ASN A 238 3.53 2.25 3.44
CA ASN A 238 2.57 1.74 2.46
C ASN A 238 3.27 1.16 1.23
N ARG A 239 4.27 1.87 0.68
CA ARG A 239 5.03 1.40 -0.48
C ARG A 239 5.88 0.18 -0.16
N GLU A 240 6.42 0.08 1.05
CA GLU A 240 7.15 -1.10 1.51
C GLU A 240 6.26 -2.34 1.54
N VAL A 241 5.04 -2.24 2.07
CA VAL A 241 4.07 -3.34 2.09
C VAL A 241 3.73 -3.79 0.67
N VAL A 242 3.37 -2.85 -0.20
CA VAL A 242 3.02 -3.14 -1.61
C VAL A 242 4.18 -3.82 -2.34
N ARG A 243 5.40 -3.27 -2.25
CA ARG A 243 6.58 -3.88 -2.89
C ARG A 243 6.92 -5.26 -2.34
N THR A 244 6.69 -5.48 -1.05
CA THR A 244 6.92 -6.79 -0.42
C THR A 244 5.93 -7.84 -0.93
N VAL A 245 4.65 -7.46 -1.12
CA VAL A 245 3.67 -8.31 -1.81
C VAL A 245 4.16 -8.65 -3.22
N PHE A 246 4.64 -7.66 -3.99
CA PHE A 246 5.07 -7.87 -5.38
C PHE A 246 6.27 -8.82 -5.49
N ARG A 247 7.22 -8.71 -4.54
CA ARG A 247 8.42 -9.55 -4.49
C ARG A 247 8.12 -10.97 -4.02
N SER A 248 7.23 -11.14 -3.06
CA SER A 248 6.87 -12.46 -2.49
C SER A 248 5.85 -13.23 -3.34
N ALA A 249 5.02 -12.55 -4.13
CA ALA A 249 3.99 -13.15 -4.98
C ALA A 249 4.55 -14.18 -5.98
N LYS A 250 3.93 -15.37 -6.02
CA LYS A 250 4.26 -16.45 -6.95
C LYS A 250 4.00 -16.01 -8.40
N PRO A 251 4.80 -16.44 -9.40
CA PRO A 251 4.47 -16.16 -10.81
C PRO A 251 3.18 -16.89 -11.21
N GLY A 252 2.22 -16.15 -11.76
CA GLY A 252 1.01 -16.68 -12.40
C GLY A 252 1.25 -17.00 -13.87
N ALA A 253 0.18 -17.26 -14.65
CA ALA A 253 0.26 -17.53 -16.09
C ALA A 253 1.26 -18.64 -16.43
N GLN A 254 1.11 -19.81 -15.78
CA GLN A 254 2.03 -20.95 -15.94
C GLN A 254 1.54 -22.02 -16.93
N GLN A 255 0.27 -21.93 -17.35
CA GLN A 255 -0.42 -22.93 -18.17
C GLN A 255 -1.17 -22.22 -19.30
N ASN A 256 -1.41 -22.88 -20.44
CA ASN A 256 -2.18 -22.34 -21.57
C ASN A 256 -1.83 -20.88 -21.93
N VAL A 257 -0.53 -20.55 -21.95
CA VAL A 257 0.02 -19.28 -22.42
C VAL A 257 1.28 -19.57 -23.22
N ALA A 258 1.62 -18.71 -24.18
CA ALA A 258 2.80 -18.88 -25.01
C ALA A 258 4.11 -18.72 -24.21
N THR A 259 4.15 -17.78 -23.27
CA THR A 259 5.32 -17.52 -22.41
C THR A 259 4.93 -17.57 -20.94
N GLN A 260 5.54 -18.46 -20.15
CA GLN A 260 5.26 -18.57 -18.73
C GLN A 260 5.50 -17.23 -17.99
N GLY A 261 4.56 -16.86 -17.12
CA GLY A 261 4.62 -15.60 -16.36
C GLY A 261 4.11 -14.37 -17.12
N THR A 262 3.80 -14.52 -18.41
CA THR A 262 3.29 -13.44 -19.27
C THR A 262 1.94 -13.85 -19.86
N PHE A 263 1.01 -12.92 -19.93
CA PHE A 263 -0.23 -13.06 -20.67
C PHE A 263 -0.21 -12.06 -21.83
N ASP A 264 -0.12 -12.60 -23.04
CA ASP A 264 -0.08 -11.85 -24.28
C ASP A 264 -1.50 -11.72 -24.84
N LEU A 265 -2.01 -10.50 -24.97
CA LEU A 265 -3.37 -10.29 -25.48
C LEU A 265 -3.52 -10.67 -26.96
N ASP A 266 -2.46 -10.71 -27.76
CA ASP A 266 -2.56 -11.09 -29.18
C ASP A 266 -2.53 -12.61 -29.38
N ILE A 267 -1.75 -13.30 -28.55
CA ILE A 267 -1.49 -14.74 -28.71
C ILE A 267 -2.38 -15.58 -27.78
N ASP A 268 -2.55 -15.17 -26.53
CA ASP A 268 -3.16 -16.01 -25.49
C ASP A 268 -4.67 -15.77 -25.33
N SER A 269 -5.19 -14.62 -25.77
CA SER A 269 -6.58 -14.24 -25.51
C SER A 269 -7.60 -14.82 -26.52
N ASN A 270 -7.13 -15.45 -27.62
CA ASN A 270 -7.92 -15.99 -28.74
C ASN A 270 -8.95 -15.01 -29.38
N GLY A 271 -9.02 -13.75 -28.93
CA GLY A 271 -9.97 -12.75 -29.41
C GLY A 271 -9.47 -12.02 -30.64
N ARG A 272 -10.37 -11.73 -31.59
CA ARG A 272 -10.02 -10.97 -32.80
C ARG A 272 -10.13 -9.46 -32.55
N TRP A 273 -11.14 -9.04 -31.81
CA TRP A 273 -11.37 -7.63 -31.47
C TRP A 273 -10.99 -7.33 -30.02
N SER A 274 -10.62 -6.08 -29.71
CA SER A 274 -10.05 -5.70 -28.41
C SER A 274 -10.94 -6.07 -27.22
N VAL A 275 -12.26 -5.97 -27.34
CA VAL A 275 -13.20 -6.36 -26.27
C VAL A 275 -13.17 -7.87 -26.00
N GLU A 276 -12.99 -8.70 -27.03
CA GLU A 276 -12.85 -10.15 -26.87
C GLU A 276 -11.51 -10.47 -26.19
N LYS A 277 -10.44 -9.78 -26.58
CA LYS A 277 -9.11 -9.93 -25.96
C LYS A 277 -9.13 -9.58 -24.47
N PHE A 278 -9.82 -8.51 -24.09
CA PHE A 278 -10.00 -8.13 -22.68
C PHE A 278 -10.82 -9.16 -21.89
N LYS A 279 -11.80 -9.81 -22.51
CA LYS A 279 -12.52 -10.95 -21.88
C LYS A 279 -11.63 -12.18 -21.71
N GLY A 280 -10.69 -12.41 -22.62
CA GLY A 280 -9.64 -13.43 -22.46
C GLY A 280 -8.75 -13.14 -21.23
N LEU A 281 -8.32 -11.89 -21.07
CA LEU A 281 -7.57 -11.44 -19.88
C LEU A 281 -8.37 -11.67 -18.58
N LEU A 282 -9.67 -11.37 -18.59
CA LEU A 282 -10.54 -11.63 -17.44
C LEU A 282 -10.59 -13.11 -17.05
N PHE A 283 -10.72 -14.01 -18.04
CA PHE A 283 -10.71 -15.44 -17.77
C PHE A 283 -9.37 -15.90 -17.18
N GLN A 284 -8.27 -15.33 -17.67
CA GLN A 284 -6.95 -15.60 -17.12
C GLN A 284 -6.83 -15.13 -15.66
N ILE A 285 -7.32 -13.94 -15.32
CA ILE A 285 -7.39 -13.46 -13.92
C ILE A 285 -8.19 -14.45 -13.06
N GLU A 286 -9.38 -14.86 -13.51
CA GLU A 286 -10.22 -15.83 -12.79
C GLU A 286 -9.52 -17.18 -12.58
N ARG A 287 -8.71 -17.63 -13.55
CA ARG A 287 -7.90 -18.84 -13.43
C ARG A 287 -6.84 -18.71 -12.34
N GLU A 288 -6.15 -17.58 -12.26
CA GLU A 288 -5.17 -17.33 -11.21
C GLU A 288 -5.86 -17.20 -9.83
N MET A 289 -7.03 -16.58 -9.74
CA MET A 289 -7.83 -16.54 -8.50
C MET A 289 -8.23 -17.94 -8.03
N ASN A 290 -8.63 -18.83 -8.96
CA ASN A 290 -8.94 -20.23 -8.67
C ASN A 290 -7.68 -21.01 -8.24
N ALA A 291 -6.52 -20.72 -8.83
CA ALA A 291 -5.26 -21.35 -8.45
C ALA A 291 -4.87 -20.98 -7.00
N ILE A 292 -5.06 -19.72 -6.59
CA ILE A 292 -4.89 -19.29 -5.20
C ILE A 292 -5.79 -20.09 -4.26
N ALA A 293 -7.06 -20.35 -4.64
CA ALA A 293 -7.96 -21.18 -3.83
C ALA A 293 -7.44 -22.61 -3.63
N LYS A 294 -6.92 -23.21 -4.70
CA LYS A 294 -6.40 -24.58 -4.66
C LYS A 294 -5.14 -24.69 -3.82
N GLU A 295 -4.23 -23.71 -3.92
CA GLU A 295 -2.96 -23.75 -3.20
C GLU A 295 -3.08 -23.31 -1.74
N THR A 296 -3.94 -22.33 -1.44
CA THR A 296 -4.13 -21.85 -0.05
C THR A 296 -5.12 -22.72 0.74
N ARG A 297 -6.10 -23.34 0.06
CA ARG A 297 -7.27 -24.01 0.68
C ARG A 297 -8.07 -23.09 1.62
N ARG A 298 -7.95 -21.77 1.47
CA ARG A 298 -8.66 -20.76 2.29
C ARG A 298 -9.81 -20.12 1.53
N GLY A 299 -9.59 -19.77 0.28
CA GLY A 299 -10.61 -19.15 -0.55
C GLY A 299 -10.07 -18.68 -1.90
N LYS A 300 -11.00 -18.37 -2.80
CA LYS A 300 -10.66 -17.78 -4.09
C LYS A 300 -10.14 -16.36 -3.93
N GLY A 301 -9.12 -16.01 -4.71
CA GLY A 301 -8.56 -14.66 -4.69
C GLY A 301 -9.64 -13.58 -4.87
N ASN A 302 -9.54 -12.52 -4.08
CA ASN A 302 -10.57 -11.51 -3.86
C ASN A 302 -10.06 -10.06 -3.96
N MET A 303 -8.78 -9.88 -4.28
CA MET A 303 -8.19 -8.58 -4.56
C MET A 303 -7.36 -8.65 -5.85
N LEU A 304 -7.30 -7.54 -6.58
CA LEU A 304 -6.46 -7.36 -7.75
C LEU A 304 -5.74 -6.02 -7.61
N ILE A 305 -4.42 -6.02 -7.73
CA ILE A 305 -3.61 -4.80 -7.82
C ILE A 305 -3.07 -4.75 -9.25
N CYS A 306 -3.40 -3.73 -10.03
CA CYS A 306 -2.96 -3.64 -11.42
C CYS A 306 -2.49 -2.24 -11.78
N SER A 307 -1.88 -2.11 -12.96
CA SER A 307 -1.63 -0.82 -13.57
C SER A 307 -2.93 -0.16 -14.04
N SER A 308 -2.90 1.16 -14.23
CA SER A 308 -4.03 1.95 -14.70
C SER A 308 -4.54 1.51 -16.07
N ASP A 309 -3.66 1.11 -16.99
CA ASP A 309 -4.08 0.63 -18.31
C ASP A 309 -4.83 -0.72 -18.22
N VAL A 310 -4.39 -1.65 -17.36
CA VAL A 310 -5.10 -2.92 -17.14
C VAL A 310 -6.46 -2.68 -16.50
N ALA A 311 -6.54 -1.75 -15.54
CA ALA A 311 -7.82 -1.36 -14.93
C ALA A 311 -8.76 -0.74 -15.98
N SER A 312 -8.23 0.08 -16.88
CA SER A 312 -8.98 0.69 -17.99
C SER A 312 -9.51 -0.35 -18.97
N ALA A 313 -8.68 -1.33 -19.36
CA ALA A 313 -9.08 -2.44 -20.21
C ALA A 313 -10.23 -3.28 -19.59
N LEU A 314 -10.17 -3.52 -18.28
CA LEU A 314 -11.25 -4.22 -17.55
C LEU A 314 -12.54 -3.40 -17.46
N SER A 315 -12.43 -2.07 -17.35
CA SER A 315 -13.58 -1.16 -17.39
C SER A 315 -14.25 -1.19 -18.78
N MET A 316 -13.45 -1.11 -19.84
CA MET A 316 -13.92 -1.19 -21.22
C MET A 316 -14.53 -2.55 -21.59
N ALA A 317 -14.10 -3.63 -20.92
CA ALA A 317 -14.72 -4.95 -21.06
C ALA A 317 -16.16 -5.00 -20.49
N GLY A 318 -16.60 -3.98 -19.74
CA GLY A 318 -17.93 -3.85 -19.17
C GLY A 318 -18.17 -4.69 -17.92
N VAL A 319 -17.09 -5.09 -17.21
CA VAL A 319 -17.16 -6.05 -16.09
C VAL A 319 -16.74 -5.43 -14.74
N LEU A 320 -16.12 -4.25 -14.77
CA LEU A 320 -15.89 -3.47 -13.54
C LEU A 320 -17.17 -2.70 -13.18
N ASP A 321 -17.60 -2.83 -11.93
CA ASP A 321 -18.75 -2.11 -11.38
C ASP A 321 -18.38 -1.46 -10.03
N TYR A 322 -18.91 -0.26 -9.79
CA TYR A 322 -18.81 0.47 -8.53
C TYR A 322 -20.11 0.30 -7.75
N THR A 323 -20.29 -0.87 -7.14
CA THR A 323 -21.46 -1.09 -6.26
C THR A 323 -21.35 -0.20 -5.02
N PRO A 324 -22.41 0.55 -4.63
CA PRO A 324 -23.83 0.28 -4.91
C PRO A 324 -24.49 1.18 -5.99
N ALA A 325 -23.74 1.91 -6.83
CA ALA A 325 -24.33 2.91 -7.73
C ALA A 325 -24.58 2.38 -9.14
N LEU A 326 -25.80 2.56 -9.66
CA LEU A 326 -26.24 2.30 -11.04
C LEU A 326 -25.54 3.16 -12.13
N ASN A 327 -24.45 3.85 -11.80
CA ASN A 327 -23.78 4.82 -12.66
C ASN A 327 -22.37 4.36 -13.03
N ASN A 328 -22.18 4.03 -14.30
CA ASN A 328 -20.96 3.48 -14.91
C ASN A 328 -19.77 4.48 -15.05
N ASN A 329 -19.82 5.65 -14.43
CA ASN A 329 -18.68 6.59 -14.46
C ASN A 329 -17.60 6.18 -13.44
N LEU A 330 -16.90 5.08 -13.72
CA LEU A 330 -15.68 4.67 -13.01
C LEU A 330 -14.55 5.67 -13.31
N ASN A 331 -13.98 6.28 -12.28
CA ASN A 331 -12.80 7.14 -12.43
C ASN A 331 -11.52 6.30 -12.30
N VAL A 332 -11.07 5.72 -13.41
CA VAL A 332 -9.81 4.97 -13.50
C VAL A 332 -8.69 5.99 -13.71
N ASP A 333 -8.16 6.53 -12.62
CA ASP A 333 -7.11 7.56 -12.66
C ASP A 333 -6.06 7.33 -11.58
N ASP A 334 -4.79 7.47 -11.94
CA ASP A 334 -3.61 7.36 -11.08
C ASP A 334 -3.52 8.50 -10.05
N THR A 335 -4.18 9.64 -10.30
CA THR A 335 -4.19 10.79 -9.36
C THR A 335 -5.34 10.73 -8.35
N GLY A 336 -6.33 9.88 -8.61
CA GLY A 336 -7.57 9.77 -7.85
C GLY A 336 -7.52 8.71 -6.74
N ASN A 337 -8.66 8.04 -6.54
CA ASN A 337 -8.74 6.93 -5.59
C ASN A 337 -8.00 5.71 -6.15
N THR A 338 -7.12 5.12 -5.34
CA THR A 338 -6.45 3.87 -5.72
C THR A 338 -7.42 2.69 -5.78
N PHE A 339 -8.55 2.75 -5.08
CA PHE A 339 -9.63 1.79 -5.26
C PHE A 339 -10.53 2.19 -6.43
N VAL A 340 -10.59 1.31 -7.43
CA VAL A 340 -11.34 1.54 -8.68
C VAL A 340 -12.77 1.05 -8.58
N GLY A 341 -12.97 -0.12 -7.97
CA GLY A 341 -14.26 -0.78 -7.93
C GLY A 341 -14.14 -2.28 -7.71
N THR A 342 -15.23 -3.00 -8.02
CA THR A 342 -15.31 -4.45 -7.88
C THR A 342 -15.52 -5.12 -9.23
N LEU A 343 -14.65 -6.09 -9.56
CA LEU A 343 -14.82 -6.97 -10.71
C LEU A 343 -15.73 -8.14 -10.29
N ASN A 344 -16.75 -8.45 -11.10
CA ASN A 344 -17.72 -9.51 -10.85
C ASN A 344 -18.38 -9.44 -9.45
N GLY A 345 -18.55 -8.22 -8.90
CA GLY A 345 -19.14 -7.98 -7.58
C GLY A 345 -18.39 -8.56 -6.39
N ARG A 346 -17.14 -9.04 -6.57
CA ARG A 346 -16.40 -9.78 -5.53
C ARG A 346 -14.93 -9.40 -5.43
N ILE A 347 -14.25 -9.18 -6.56
CA ILE A 347 -12.81 -8.92 -6.57
C ILE A 347 -12.61 -7.40 -6.45
N LYS A 348 -11.99 -6.95 -5.36
CA LYS A 348 -11.63 -5.54 -5.18
C LYS A 348 -10.45 -5.18 -6.08
N VAL A 349 -10.61 -4.19 -6.94
CA VAL A 349 -9.57 -3.75 -7.88
C VAL A 349 -8.93 -2.45 -7.39
N TYR A 350 -7.61 -2.49 -7.26
CA TYR A 350 -6.77 -1.39 -6.85
C TYR A 350 -5.76 -1.06 -7.97
N ILE A 351 -5.52 0.23 -8.19
CA ILE A 351 -4.46 0.74 -9.06
C ILE A 351 -3.21 1.02 -8.24
N ASP A 352 -2.05 0.62 -8.75
CA ASP A 352 -0.76 1.12 -8.28
C ASP A 352 -0.35 2.38 -9.07
N PRO A 353 -0.46 3.59 -8.49
CA PRO A 353 -0.15 4.84 -9.19
C PRO A 353 1.35 5.01 -9.45
N TYR A 354 2.19 4.14 -8.88
CA TYR A 354 3.63 4.10 -9.10
C TYR A 354 4.04 2.94 -10.03
N SER A 355 3.08 2.34 -10.75
CA SER A 355 3.39 1.46 -11.86
C SER A 355 4.05 2.28 -12.97
N ALA A 356 5.08 1.74 -13.62
CA ALA A 356 5.94 2.50 -14.51
C ALA A 356 5.14 3.07 -15.70
N LEU A 357 5.23 4.38 -15.90
CA LEU A 357 4.77 5.03 -17.13
C LEU A 357 5.62 4.56 -18.33
N PRO A 358 5.04 4.47 -19.55
CA PRO A 358 5.74 4.00 -20.75
C PRO A 358 7.02 4.75 -21.15
N THR A 359 7.33 5.88 -20.50
CA THR A 359 8.50 6.72 -20.81
C THR A 359 9.80 6.27 -20.13
N GLU A 360 9.76 5.37 -19.14
CA GLU A 360 10.98 4.78 -18.57
C GLU A 360 11.42 3.55 -19.39
N GLY A 361 12.12 3.81 -20.51
CA GLY A 361 13.00 2.85 -21.19
C GLY A 361 12.42 1.45 -21.47
N ASN A 362 11.60 1.33 -22.52
CA ASN A 362 11.35 0.11 -23.32
C ASN A 362 11.11 -1.23 -22.57
N THR A 363 10.58 -1.19 -21.34
CA THR A 363 10.08 -2.37 -20.60
C THR A 363 8.90 -2.02 -19.70
N ALA A 364 8.06 -1.06 -20.10
CA ALA A 364 6.81 -0.70 -19.42
C ALA A 364 5.79 -1.83 -19.61
N ALA A 365 6.05 -2.93 -18.92
CA ALA A 365 5.20 -4.08 -18.94
C ALA A 365 4.06 -3.84 -17.95
N GLN A 366 2.86 -3.81 -18.51
CA GLN A 366 1.64 -3.79 -17.73
C GLN A 366 1.59 -5.03 -16.84
N PHE A 367 0.95 -4.94 -15.68
CA PHE A 367 0.91 -6.07 -14.77
C PHE A 367 -0.39 -6.10 -13.98
N TYR A 368 -0.68 -7.29 -13.46
CA TYR A 368 -1.62 -7.42 -12.36
C TYR A 368 -1.09 -8.41 -11.33
N ILE A 369 -1.55 -8.22 -10.10
CA ILE A 369 -1.32 -9.11 -8.98
C ILE A 369 -2.67 -9.50 -8.41
N ALA A 370 -3.00 -10.77 -8.59
CA ALA A 370 -4.14 -11.40 -7.96
C ALA A 370 -3.77 -11.78 -6.52
N GLY A 371 -4.63 -11.50 -5.56
CA GLY A 371 -4.38 -11.77 -4.15
C GLY A 371 -5.58 -12.34 -3.41
N TYR A 372 -5.33 -12.94 -2.26
CA TYR A 372 -6.35 -13.38 -1.31
C TYR A 372 -6.08 -12.84 0.10
N LYS A 373 -7.13 -12.29 0.72
CA LYS A 373 -7.18 -11.96 2.15
C LYS A 373 -8.56 -12.31 2.69
N GLY A 374 -8.61 -13.16 3.71
CA GLY A 374 -9.83 -13.54 4.40
C GLY A 374 -10.43 -12.40 5.23
N THR A 375 -11.57 -12.68 5.86
CA THR A 375 -12.22 -11.75 6.79
C THR A 375 -11.43 -11.56 8.07
N SER A 376 -10.71 -12.60 8.51
CA SER A 376 -9.81 -12.56 9.66
C SER A 376 -8.47 -11.93 9.28
N PRO A 377 -7.89 -11.05 10.12
CA PRO A 377 -6.54 -10.53 9.92
C PRO A 377 -5.46 -11.62 9.88
N TYR A 378 -5.72 -12.80 10.46
CA TYR A 378 -4.81 -13.96 10.45
C TYR A 378 -4.83 -14.73 9.12
N ASP A 379 -5.83 -14.49 8.27
CA ASP A 379 -5.98 -15.17 6.99
C ASP A 379 -5.48 -14.25 5.85
N ALA A 380 -4.19 -13.93 5.88
CA ALA A 380 -3.52 -13.13 4.87
C ALA A 380 -2.16 -13.72 4.56
N GLY A 381 -1.64 -13.53 3.34
CA GLY A 381 -0.33 -14.07 2.96
C GLY A 381 0.87 -13.32 3.55
N LEU A 382 0.66 -12.09 4.02
CA LEU A 382 1.66 -11.21 4.61
C LEU A 382 1.03 -10.51 5.82
N PHE A 383 1.81 -10.37 6.89
CA PHE A 383 1.40 -9.63 8.08
C PHE A 383 2.23 -8.37 8.26
N TYR A 384 1.54 -7.24 8.46
CA TYR A 384 2.09 -5.99 8.96
C TYR A 384 1.84 -5.92 10.47
N CYS A 385 2.92 -5.82 11.24
CA CYS A 385 2.87 -5.94 12.69
C CYS A 385 3.32 -4.64 13.37
N PRO A 386 2.42 -3.66 13.58
CA PRO A 386 2.80 -2.40 14.24
C PRO A 386 3.15 -2.65 15.72
N TYR A 387 4.22 -2.01 16.20
CA TYR A 387 4.66 -2.09 17.59
C TYR A 387 4.60 -0.74 18.30
N VAL A 388 5.32 0.25 17.80
CA VAL A 388 5.28 1.63 18.31
C VAL A 388 4.63 2.49 17.24
N PRO A 389 3.49 3.14 17.52
CA PRO A 389 2.87 4.03 16.55
C PRO A 389 3.77 5.23 16.27
N LEU A 390 3.37 6.05 15.30
CA LEU A 390 4.12 7.26 14.94
C LEU A 390 4.18 8.23 16.13
N GLN A 391 5.34 8.32 16.77
CA GLN A 391 5.59 9.19 17.92
C GLN A 391 6.28 10.47 17.47
N MET A 392 5.64 11.60 17.74
CA MET A 392 6.24 12.93 17.57
C MET A 392 7.21 13.20 18.72
N VAL A 393 8.40 13.69 18.39
CA VAL A 393 9.39 14.17 19.34
C VAL A 393 9.78 15.60 18.98
N ARG A 394 9.94 16.43 20.00
CA ARG A 394 10.38 17.82 19.89
C ARG A 394 11.65 18.00 20.70
N ALA A 395 12.58 18.78 20.18
CA ALA A 395 13.80 19.15 20.87
C ALA A 395 14.26 20.54 20.42
N ILE A 396 15.11 21.18 21.23
CA ILE A 396 15.83 22.39 20.85
C ILE A 396 17.31 22.00 20.79
N GLY A 397 17.99 22.31 19.69
CA GLY A 397 19.41 22.03 19.55
C GLY A 397 20.22 22.86 20.55
N GLN A 398 21.03 22.22 21.38
CA GLN A 398 21.82 22.94 22.41
C GLN A 398 22.87 23.90 21.81
N ASP A 399 23.38 23.60 20.60
CA ASP A 399 24.47 24.37 20.00
C ASP A 399 23.97 25.62 19.26
N THR A 400 22.76 25.56 18.69
CA THR A 400 22.21 26.61 17.82
C THR A 400 20.91 27.21 18.33
N PHE A 401 20.34 26.65 19.40
CA PHE A 401 19.01 26.96 19.93
C PHE A 401 17.87 26.88 18.91
N GLN A 402 18.09 26.18 17.79
CA GLN A 402 17.07 26.02 16.75
C GLN A 402 16.13 24.85 17.10
N PRO A 403 14.81 25.00 16.87
CA PRO A 403 13.83 23.94 17.02
C PRO A 403 14.08 22.74 16.10
N LYS A 404 13.81 21.55 16.63
CA LYS A 404 13.87 20.27 15.92
C LYS A 404 12.60 19.49 16.18
N ILE A 405 12.02 18.96 15.13
CA ILE A 405 10.87 18.06 15.17
C ILE A 405 11.27 16.75 14.53
N GLY A 406 10.85 15.63 15.12
CA GLY A 406 11.05 14.33 14.52
C GLY A 406 9.89 13.40 14.76
N PHE A 407 9.82 12.36 13.95
CA PHE A 407 8.91 11.25 14.13
C PHE A 407 9.68 9.96 14.13
N LYS A 408 9.24 9.01 14.96
CA LYS A 408 9.75 7.64 14.99
C LYS A 408 8.61 6.65 15.08
N THR A 409 8.76 5.50 14.45
CA THR A 409 7.80 4.40 14.48
C THR A 409 8.55 3.08 14.45
N ARG A 410 7.91 2.02 14.96
CA ARG A 410 8.45 0.66 14.94
C ARG A 410 7.39 -0.34 14.53
N TYR A 411 7.73 -1.23 13.62
CA TYR A 411 6.84 -2.29 13.12
C TYR A 411 7.65 -3.44 12.54
N GLY A 412 7.06 -4.63 12.47
CA GLY A 412 7.60 -5.80 11.80
C GLY A 412 6.79 -6.16 10.56
N MET A 413 7.39 -6.93 9.67
CA MET A 413 6.71 -7.57 8.54
C MET A 413 7.16 -9.01 8.45
N VAL A 414 6.21 -9.92 8.23
CA VAL A 414 6.46 -11.36 8.20
C VAL A 414 5.52 -12.05 7.23
N LEU A 415 5.97 -13.12 6.58
CA LEU A 415 5.10 -13.96 5.78
C LEU A 415 4.21 -14.85 6.65
N ASN A 416 3.04 -15.20 6.13
CA ASN A 416 2.21 -16.23 6.75
C ASN A 416 3.00 -17.55 6.84
N PRO A 417 2.96 -18.29 7.96
CA PRO A 417 3.59 -19.62 8.07
C PRO A 417 3.26 -20.58 6.92
N PHE A 418 2.07 -20.45 6.36
CA PHE A 418 1.56 -21.26 5.26
C PHE A 418 1.77 -20.63 3.87
N SER A 419 2.54 -19.54 3.77
CA SER A 419 2.72 -18.82 2.51
C SER A 419 3.40 -19.67 1.42
N LYS A 420 4.16 -20.70 1.79
CA LYS A 420 4.79 -21.64 0.85
C LYS A 420 3.99 -22.94 0.65
N GLY A 421 2.73 -22.99 1.07
CA GLY A 421 1.92 -24.21 1.03
C GLY A 421 2.51 -25.29 1.96
N ALA A 422 2.81 -26.47 1.42
CA ALA A 422 3.30 -27.63 2.17
C ALA A 422 4.72 -27.48 2.74
N THR A 423 5.49 -26.50 2.25
CA THR A 423 6.86 -26.26 2.76
C THR A 423 6.82 -25.29 3.94
N ALA A 424 7.50 -25.67 5.03
CA ALA A 424 7.71 -24.81 6.18
C ALA A 424 8.56 -23.58 5.81
N LEU A 425 8.33 -22.44 6.46
CA LEU A 425 9.21 -21.30 6.35
C LEU A 425 10.49 -21.53 7.17
N SER A 426 11.64 -21.50 6.51
CA SER A 426 12.96 -21.53 7.16
C SER A 426 13.40 -20.15 7.67
N ASP A 427 12.84 -19.08 7.11
CA ASP A 427 13.05 -17.68 7.49
C ASP A 427 11.72 -16.93 7.43
N SER A 428 11.50 -16.10 8.43
CA SER A 428 10.39 -15.19 8.62
C SER A 428 10.43 -13.95 7.72
N ASP A 429 11.62 -13.51 7.28
CA ASP A 429 11.77 -12.24 6.59
C ASP A 429 11.18 -12.33 5.17
N PRO A 430 10.15 -11.54 4.83
CA PRO A 430 9.53 -11.60 3.50
C PRO A 430 10.47 -11.18 2.36
N ILE A 431 11.57 -10.48 2.64
CA ILE A 431 12.55 -10.08 1.61
C ILE A 431 13.73 -11.03 1.49
N ALA A 432 13.79 -12.10 2.29
CA ALA A 432 14.81 -13.13 2.18
C ALA A 432 14.76 -13.82 0.80
N ASN A 433 15.93 -14.14 0.22
CA ASN A 433 16.01 -14.67 -1.14
C ASN A 433 15.19 -15.96 -1.33
N GLY A 434 15.18 -16.84 -0.32
CA GLY A 434 14.40 -18.08 -0.34
C GLY A 434 12.88 -17.89 -0.24
N ASN A 435 12.41 -16.69 0.09
CA ASN A 435 10.99 -16.34 0.24
C ASN A 435 10.44 -15.58 -0.99
N LEU A 436 11.30 -15.14 -1.90
CA LEU A 436 10.92 -14.45 -3.12
C LEU A 436 10.10 -15.37 -4.04
N SER A 437 9.01 -14.85 -4.58
CA SER A 437 8.16 -15.57 -5.54
C SER A 437 7.56 -16.89 -5.03
N THR A 438 7.40 -17.04 -3.72
CA THR A 438 6.92 -18.29 -3.11
C THR A 438 5.52 -18.18 -2.50
N ASN A 439 5.01 -16.98 -2.30
CA ASN A 439 3.77 -16.74 -1.56
C ASN A 439 2.54 -17.17 -2.38
N VAL A 440 1.88 -18.25 -1.98
CA VAL A 440 0.70 -18.80 -2.68
C VAL A 440 -0.56 -17.94 -2.56
N TYR A 441 -0.59 -16.98 -1.64
CA TYR A 441 -1.71 -16.05 -1.47
C TYR A 441 -1.75 -14.96 -2.54
N TYR A 442 -0.62 -14.71 -3.22
CA TYR A 442 -0.49 -13.67 -4.23
C TYR A 442 0.12 -14.24 -5.49
N ARG A 443 -0.40 -13.84 -6.65
CA ARG A 443 0.10 -14.23 -7.96
C ARG A 443 0.33 -13.03 -8.84
N ARG A 444 1.53 -12.89 -9.38
CA ARG A 444 1.89 -11.81 -10.29
C ARG A 444 1.94 -12.30 -11.73
N VAL A 445 1.40 -11.49 -12.64
CA VAL A 445 1.42 -11.79 -14.08
C VAL A 445 1.79 -10.51 -14.83
N ARG A 446 2.71 -10.67 -15.78
CA ARG A 446 3.04 -9.64 -16.76
C ARG A 446 1.98 -9.66 -17.86
N VAL A 447 1.48 -8.49 -18.27
CA VAL A 447 0.54 -8.34 -19.38
C VAL A 447 1.25 -7.61 -20.51
N THR A 448 1.15 -8.14 -21.73
CA THR A 448 1.75 -7.57 -22.94
C THR A 448 0.71 -7.38 -24.04
N ASN A 449 1.01 -6.47 -24.97
CA ASN A 449 0.15 -6.15 -26.12
C ASN A 449 -1.25 -5.68 -25.69
N LEU A 450 -1.31 -4.90 -24.60
CA LEU A 450 -2.55 -4.27 -24.14
C LEU A 450 -3.03 -3.16 -25.11
N MET A 451 -2.15 -2.72 -26.04
CA MET A 451 -2.42 -2.09 -27.34
C MET A 451 -1.20 -2.20 -28.23
#